data_AF-A0A3R7S3H1-F1
#
_entry.id   AF-A0A3R7S3H1-F1
#
_cell.length_a   1.000
_cell.length_b   1.000
_cell.length_c   1.000
_cell.angle_alpha   90.00
_cell.angle_beta   90.00
_cell.angle_gamma   90.00
#
_symmetry.space_group_name_H-M   'P 1'
#
loop_
_entity.id
_entity.type
_entity.pdbx_description
1 polymer ?
#
loop_
_entity_poly.entity_id
_entity_poly.type
_entity_poly.pdbx_seq_one_letter_code
_entity_poly.pdbx_strand_id
1 'polypeptide(L)'
;MGARGTTVVAGAGAVRLLRSIHPLCPRRHRLHCHSSPRRRCSHGVTLVPVGELTPRSTALFHTYGASAAGRVPVVTDAAAFNAVLRDMLLPDDSGASSVVRDLRRILSEKREEVAPLLAKKLRIDEAVDNHYVPLLRYLTLALLLTQFLILFRWVFIVFDWNFVEPMTYFLGYTVVWASIVFHCYYGKELTWEAMLDAVAQRRRARLYKKAGVNVADIDRLQRQVCMLERIVSKY
;
A
#
# COMPACT_ATOMS: atom_id res chain seq x y z
N MET A 1 17.15 -53.98 -39.20
CA MET A 1 16.06 -53.01 -38.98
C MET A 1 15.82 -52.98 -37.48
N GLY A 2 16.13 -51.97 -36.68
CA GLY A 2 16.28 -50.53 -36.89
C GLY A 2 15.63 -49.87 -35.67
N ALA A 3 16.43 -49.60 -34.64
CA ALA A 3 16.00 -49.07 -33.34
C ALA A 3 15.67 -47.56 -33.39
N ARG A 4 14.77 -47.11 -32.49
CA ARG A 4 14.58 -45.78 -31.86
C ARG A 4 13.14 -45.75 -31.30
N GLY A 5 12.84 -45.51 -30.02
CA GLY A 5 13.51 -44.73 -29.00
C GLY A 5 12.99 -43.30 -28.99
N THR A 6 11.87 -43.03 -28.28
CA THR A 6 11.40 -41.70 -27.81
C THR A 6 10.40 -41.97 -26.66
N THR A 7 10.72 -41.89 -25.37
CA THR A 7 10.95 -40.72 -24.49
C THR A 7 10.16 -39.48 -24.88
N VAL A 8 8.98 -39.33 -24.26
CA VAL A 8 8.31 -38.04 -24.09
C VAL A 8 8.75 -37.47 -22.74
N VAL A 9 9.51 -36.39 -22.84
CA VAL A 9 10.02 -35.55 -21.76
C VAL A 9 9.15 -34.30 -21.66
N ALA A 10 8.96 -33.85 -20.40
CA ALA A 10 8.64 -32.49 -19.96
C ALA A 10 7.22 -31.92 -20.19
N GLY A 11 6.50 -31.85 -19.08
CA GLY A 11 5.43 -30.89 -18.81
C GLY A 11 5.29 -30.63 -17.31
N ALA A 12 6.42 -30.61 -16.58
CA ALA A 12 6.45 -30.23 -15.17
C ALA A 12 6.41 -28.70 -15.05
N GLY A 13 5.22 -28.16 -14.75
CA GLY A 13 5.00 -26.80 -14.28
C GLY A 13 3.64 -26.78 -13.58
N ALA A 14 3.46 -26.35 -12.33
CA ALA A 14 4.17 -25.30 -11.64
C ALA A 14 4.46 -25.71 -10.18
N VAL A 15 5.75 -25.71 -9.88
CA VAL A 15 6.29 -25.72 -8.52
C VAL A 15 6.08 -24.32 -7.93
N ARG A 16 5.41 -24.27 -6.78
CA ARG A 16 5.75 -23.42 -5.61
C ARG A 16 5.76 -21.90 -5.84
N LEU A 17 4.64 -21.25 -5.50
CA LEU A 17 4.61 -19.82 -5.16
C LEU A 17 3.79 -19.56 -3.88
N LEU A 18 4.33 -20.01 -2.75
CA LEU A 18 4.15 -19.34 -1.46
C LEU A 18 5.52 -18.83 -1.05
N ARG A 19 5.95 -17.78 -1.75
CA ARG A 19 7.12 -16.99 -1.38
C ARG A 19 6.61 -15.88 -0.47
N SER A 20 7.13 -15.89 0.74
CA SER A 20 7.06 -14.82 1.73
C SER A 20 6.95 -13.43 1.10
N ILE A 21 5.91 -12.70 1.49
CA ILE A 21 5.79 -11.28 1.21
C ILE A 21 6.75 -10.56 2.15
N HIS A 22 8.01 -10.45 1.73
CA HIS A 22 8.90 -9.41 2.21
C HIS A 22 8.55 -8.12 1.45
N PRO A 23 8.31 -6.99 2.14
CA PRO A 23 8.13 -5.71 1.46
C PRO A 23 9.45 -5.28 0.84
N LEU A 24 9.55 -5.41 -0.48
CA LEU A 24 10.61 -4.84 -1.31
C LEU A 24 10.49 -3.32 -1.30
N CYS A 25 11.27 -2.67 -0.43
CA CYS A 25 11.56 -1.25 -0.53
C CYS A 25 12.64 -1.00 -1.60
N PRO A 26 12.53 0.08 -2.39
CA PRO A 26 13.50 0.40 -3.43
C PRO A 26 14.86 0.80 -2.85
N ARG A 27 15.90 0.42 -3.59
CA ARG A 27 17.31 0.39 -3.22
C ARG A 27 18.05 1.64 -3.74
N ARG A 28 18.88 2.22 -2.85
CA ARG A 28 20.01 3.17 -3.06
C ARG A 28 19.69 4.61 -3.51
N HIS A 29 20.26 5.57 -2.75
CA HIS A 29 21.42 6.35 -3.22
C HIS A 29 22.39 6.60 -2.04
N ARG A 30 23.65 6.25 -2.26
CA ARG A 30 24.79 6.47 -1.35
C ARG A 30 25.25 7.91 -1.56
N LEU A 31 25.19 8.75 -0.52
CA LEU A 31 25.90 10.02 -0.52
C LEU A 31 27.14 9.86 0.36
N HIS A 32 28.29 9.89 -0.31
CA HIS A 32 29.60 10.10 0.29
C HIS A 32 29.64 11.53 0.81
N CYS A 33 29.86 11.70 2.12
CA CYS A 33 30.31 12.98 2.66
C CYS A 33 31.80 12.86 3.02
N HIS A 34 32.57 13.69 2.33
CA HIS A 34 33.98 13.92 2.55
C HIS A 34 34.25 14.40 3.98
N SER A 35 35.23 13.77 4.61
CA SER A 35 35.91 14.30 5.78
C SER A 35 36.86 15.43 5.34
N SER A 36 36.81 16.56 6.03
CA SER A 36 37.96 17.45 6.16
C SER A 36 37.94 18.19 7.51
N PRO A 37 39.12 18.50 8.06
CA PRO A 37 39.28 18.84 9.47
C PRO A 37 39.36 20.36 9.66
N ARG A 38 38.87 20.88 10.80
CA ARG A 38 39.62 21.86 11.62
C ARG A 38 38.86 22.41 12.82
N ARG A 39 39.69 22.66 13.84
CA ARG A 39 39.62 23.62 14.94
C ARG A 39 38.71 23.27 16.13
N ARG A 40 39.39 22.76 17.16
CA ARG A 40 39.05 22.95 18.57
C ARG A 40 38.82 24.44 18.85
N CYS A 41 37.61 24.78 19.24
CA CYS A 41 37.31 25.86 20.18
C CYS A 41 36.25 25.31 21.13
N SER A 42 36.68 24.97 22.33
CA SER A 42 35.88 24.35 23.38
C SER A 42 35.42 25.42 24.35
N HIS A 43 34.33 26.16 24.08
CA HIS A 43 33.55 26.92 25.08
C HIS A 43 32.20 27.32 24.45
N GLY A 44 31.12 26.61 24.78
CA GLY A 44 29.81 26.81 24.15
C GLY A 44 28.62 26.97 25.10
N VAL A 45 28.86 26.91 26.42
CA VAL A 45 27.85 27.16 27.45
C VAL A 45 28.45 28.18 28.41
N THR A 46 27.83 29.35 28.50
CA THR A 46 28.25 30.42 29.41
C THR A 46 27.08 30.81 30.30
N LEU A 47 27.38 30.96 31.59
CA LEU A 47 26.45 31.41 32.60
C LEU A 47 26.41 32.94 32.54
N VAL A 48 25.34 33.49 31.96
CA VAL A 48 25.18 34.93 31.80
C VAL A 48 24.18 35.43 32.86
N PRO A 49 24.50 36.53 33.57
CA PRO A 49 23.55 37.15 34.49
C PRO A 49 22.34 37.71 33.73
N VAL A 50 21.15 37.64 34.35
CA VAL A 50 19.85 37.96 33.71
C VAL A 50 19.78 39.40 33.15
N GLY A 51 20.64 40.31 33.61
CA GLY A 51 20.72 41.69 33.13
C GLY A 51 21.44 41.90 31.79
N GLU A 52 22.15 40.90 31.25
CA GLU A 52 22.99 41.02 30.04
C GLU A 52 22.52 40.14 28.87
N LEU A 53 21.24 39.71 28.87
CA LEU A 53 20.72 38.90 27.76
C LEU A 53 20.67 39.72 26.46
N THR A 54 21.45 39.28 25.48
CA THR A 54 21.38 39.80 24.11
C THR A 54 20.19 39.15 23.37
N PRO A 55 19.50 39.85 22.46
CA PRO A 55 18.30 39.36 21.76
C PRO A 55 18.52 38.14 20.85
N ARG A 56 19.77 37.66 20.72
CA ARG A 56 20.14 36.43 19.99
C ARG A 56 20.35 35.21 20.89
N SER A 57 20.12 35.32 22.19
CA SER A 57 20.29 34.24 23.15
C SER A 57 18.96 33.54 23.47
N THR A 58 18.93 32.21 23.31
CA THR A 58 17.78 31.39 23.71
C THR A 58 18.10 30.75 25.06
N ALA A 59 17.42 31.19 26.11
CA ALA A 59 17.59 30.65 27.45
C ALA A 59 16.89 29.27 27.59
N LEU A 60 17.62 28.29 28.14
CA LEU A 60 17.09 26.96 28.43
C LEU A 60 16.41 26.97 29.81
N PHE A 61 15.11 27.25 29.85
CA PHE A 61 14.35 27.41 31.11
C PHE A 61 13.85 26.12 31.75
N HIS A 62 14.19 24.94 31.20
CA HIS A 62 13.58 23.68 31.60
C HIS A 62 14.58 22.63 32.09
N THR A 63 15.44 22.94 33.07
CA THR A 63 15.83 21.91 34.06
C THR A 63 16.50 22.49 35.30
N TYR A 64 16.06 21.98 36.45
CA TYR A 64 16.60 22.10 37.81
C TYR A 64 16.41 23.43 38.54
N GLY A 65 15.96 23.26 39.80
CA GLY A 65 15.42 24.28 40.69
C GLY A 65 16.26 25.54 40.77
N ALA A 66 15.53 26.65 40.94
CA ALA A 66 16.00 27.99 41.25
C ALA A 66 17.48 28.05 41.68
N SER A 67 18.36 28.33 40.72
CA SER A 67 19.72 28.74 41.04
C SER A 67 19.60 30.07 41.77
N ALA A 68 19.85 30.05 43.08
CA ALA A 68 19.78 31.18 44.01
C ALA A 68 20.82 32.30 43.71
N ALA A 69 21.36 32.36 42.49
CA ALA A 69 22.45 33.25 42.10
C ALA A 69 22.21 34.03 40.78
N GLY A 70 21.00 34.01 40.20
CA GLY A 70 20.64 34.91 39.09
C GLY A 70 21.42 34.73 37.78
N ARG A 71 21.99 33.55 37.54
CA ARG A 71 22.73 33.21 36.30
C ARG A 71 22.01 32.10 35.54
N VAL A 72 21.72 32.34 34.27
CA VAL A 72 21.00 31.41 33.40
C VAL A 72 21.99 30.84 32.37
N PRO A 73 22.04 29.50 32.17
CA PRO A 73 22.85 28.92 31.12
C PRO A 73 22.26 29.28 29.76
N VAL A 74 23.04 30.02 28.98
CA VAL A 74 22.68 30.43 27.61
C VAL A 74 23.54 29.65 26.63
N VAL A 75 22.90 29.05 25.64
CA VAL A 75 23.59 28.41 24.52
C VAL A 75 23.78 29.45 23.42
N THR A 76 25.02 29.79 23.13
CA THR A 76 25.38 30.88 22.19
C THR A 76 25.71 30.39 20.78
N ASP A 77 25.88 29.08 20.58
CA ASP A 77 26.30 28.49 19.31
C ASP A 77 25.44 27.28 18.93
N ALA A 78 25.05 27.21 17.65
CA ALA A 78 24.34 26.07 17.07
C ALA A 78 25.17 24.77 17.18
N ALA A 79 26.50 24.86 17.17
CA ALA A 79 27.36 23.69 17.39
C ALA A 79 27.31 23.19 18.83
N ALA A 80 27.21 24.09 19.81
CA ALA A 80 27.06 23.75 21.22
C ALA A 80 25.66 23.19 21.51
N PHE A 81 24.61 23.79 20.92
CA PHE A 81 23.27 23.22 20.98
C PHE A 81 23.23 21.81 20.36
N ASN A 82 23.81 21.62 19.18
CA ASN A 82 23.91 20.31 18.53
C ASN A 82 24.81 19.32 19.29
N ALA A 83 25.73 19.79 20.15
CA ALA A 83 26.52 18.94 21.01
C ALA A 83 25.71 18.49 22.23
N VAL A 84 24.98 19.40 22.89
CA VAL A 84 24.04 19.08 23.97
C VAL A 84 22.91 18.19 23.47
N LEU A 85 22.36 18.48 22.28
CA LEU A 85 21.36 17.65 21.63
C LEU A 85 21.94 16.28 21.31
N ARG A 86 23.21 16.19 20.87
CA ARG A 86 23.90 14.91 20.66
C ARG A 86 24.19 14.17 21.95
N ASP A 87 24.43 14.85 23.06
CA ASP A 87 24.69 14.26 24.37
C ASP A 87 23.39 13.75 25.01
N MET A 88 22.27 14.43 24.78
CA MET A 88 20.93 13.95 25.15
C MET A 88 20.34 12.91 24.18
N LEU A 89 20.67 12.99 22.89
CA LEU A 89 20.31 12.00 21.87
C LEU A 89 21.37 10.90 21.74
N LEU A 90 22.44 10.96 22.54
CA LEU A 90 23.45 9.93 22.55
C LEU A 90 22.73 8.69 23.06
N PRO A 91 22.71 7.60 22.27
CA PRO A 91 21.97 6.42 22.63
C PRO A 91 22.66 5.82 23.84
N ASP A 92 22.19 6.17 25.03
CA ASP A 92 22.31 5.25 26.14
C ASP A 92 21.62 3.97 25.65
N ASP A 93 22.31 2.83 25.69
CA ASP A 93 21.75 1.55 25.22
C ASP A 93 20.38 1.27 25.91
N SER A 94 20.17 1.85 27.09
CA SER A 94 18.92 1.88 27.83
C SER A 94 17.81 2.77 27.21
N GLY A 95 18.17 3.92 26.63
CA GLY A 95 17.27 4.87 25.98
C GLY A 95 16.84 4.41 24.59
N ALA A 96 17.78 3.91 23.78
CA ALA A 96 17.47 3.37 22.47
C ALA A 96 16.57 2.12 22.57
N SER A 97 16.85 1.23 23.52
CA SER A 97 16.05 0.02 23.76
C SER A 97 14.65 0.33 24.30
N SER A 98 14.49 1.34 25.14
CA SER A 98 13.16 1.76 25.63
C SER A 98 12.30 2.38 24.52
N VAL A 99 12.87 3.23 23.65
CA VAL A 99 12.14 3.80 22.50
C VAL A 99 11.76 2.72 21.49
N VAL A 100 12.64 1.77 21.19
CA VAL A 100 12.32 0.62 20.31
C VAL A 100 11.21 -0.25 20.92
N ARG A 101 11.24 -0.45 22.24
CA ARG A 101 10.19 -1.18 22.96
C ARG A 101 8.85 -0.46 22.90
N ASP A 102 8.83 0.86 23.08
CA ASP A 102 7.62 1.67 22.99
C ASP A 102 7.06 1.71 21.56
N LEU A 103 7.92 1.85 20.55
CA LEU A 103 7.51 1.74 19.15
C LEU A 103 6.91 0.38 18.84
N ARG A 104 7.52 -0.70 19.33
CA ARG A 104 7.00 -2.07 19.17
C ARG A 104 5.64 -2.22 19.87
N ARG A 105 5.45 -1.60 21.03
CA ARG A 105 4.17 -1.59 21.76
C ARG A 105 3.07 -0.85 20.97
N ILE A 106 3.36 0.35 20.48
CA ILE A 106 2.43 1.14 19.65
C ILE A 106 2.09 0.38 18.36
N LEU A 107 3.08 -0.30 17.76
CA LEU A 107 2.87 -1.14 16.58
C LEU A 107 1.93 -2.31 16.88
N SER A 108 2.12 -3.02 18.00
CA SER A 108 1.23 -4.11 18.39
C SER A 108 -0.20 -3.62 18.63
N GLU A 109 -0.37 -2.48 19.30
CA GLU A 109 -1.68 -1.87 19.56
C GLU A 109 -2.38 -1.47 18.26
N LYS A 110 -1.67 -0.82 17.35
CA LYS A 110 -2.22 -0.44 16.03
C LYS A 110 -2.55 -1.66 15.18
N ARG A 111 -1.76 -2.73 15.26
CA ARG A 111 -2.05 -3.98 14.54
C ARG A 111 -3.29 -4.66 15.06
N GLU A 112 -3.50 -4.64 16.38
CA GLU A 112 -4.69 -5.19 17.03
C GLU A 112 -5.95 -4.40 16.64
N GLU A 113 -5.86 -3.07 16.55
CA GLU A 113 -6.95 -2.20 16.07
C GLU A 113 -7.30 -2.44 14.58
N VAL A 114 -6.31 -2.72 13.74
CA VAL A 114 -6.47 -2.97 12.30
C VAL A 114 -7.04 -4.38 12.02
N ALA A 115 -6.71 -5.38 12.85
CA ALA A 115 -7.09 -6.77 12.65
C ALA A 115 -8.60 -7.01 12.44
N PRO A 116 -9.52 -6.48 13.27
CA PRO A 116 -10.96 -6.70 13.08
C PRO A 116 -11.50 -6.01 11.83
N LEU A 117 -10.92 -4.87 11.44
CA LEU A 117 -11.31 -4.15 10.22
C LEU A 117 -10.90 -4.91 8.97
N LEU A 118 -9.70 -5.48 8.95
CA LEU A 118 -9.24 -6.35 7.87
C LEU A 118 -10.06 -7.64 7.80
N ALA A 119 -10.40 -8.26 8.93
CA ALA A 119 -11.24 -9.44 8.96
C ALA A 119 -12.63 -9.16 8.36
N LYS A 120 -13.22 -8.00 8.64
CA LYS A 120 -14.49 -7.57 8.02
C LYS A 120 -14.36 -7.35 6.51
N LYS A 121 -13.28 -6.68 6.07
CA LYS A 121 -12.99 -6.47 4.63
C LYS A 121 -12.84 -7.80 3.90
N LEU A 122 -12.03 -8.71 4.44
CA LEU A 122 -11.78 -10.03 3.87
C LEU A 122 -13.05 -10.86 3.76
N ARG A 123 -13.93 -10.83 4.77
CA ARG A 123 -15.21 -11.52 4.72
C ARG A 123 -16.10 -11.05 3.57
N ILE A 124 -16.10 -9.74 3.30
CA ILE A 124 -16.87 -9.17 2.18
C ILE A 124 -16.22 -9.57 0.84
N ASP A 125 -14.90 -9.49 0.76
CA ASP A 125 -14.16 -9.84 -0.47
C ASP A 125 -14.32 -11.32 -0.81
N GLU A 126 -14.19 -12.21 0.18
CA GLU A 126 -14.39 -13.65 0.03
C GLU A 126 -15.82 -13.98 -0.39
N ALA A 127 -16.83 -13.33 0.20
CA ALA A 127 -18.22 -13.54 -0.18
C ALA A 127 -18.51 -13.12 -1.63
N VAL A 128 -17.88 -12.03 -2.10
CA VAL A 128 -18.01 -11.59 -3.50
C VAL A 128 -17.26 -12.55 -4.42
N ASP A 129 -16.05 -12.95 -4.09
CA ASP A 129 -15.22 -13.76 -5.00
C ASP A 129 -15.71 -15.20 -5.10
N ASN A 130 -16.14 -15.79 -4.00
CA ASN A 130 -16.58 -17.18 -3.99
C ASN A 130 -17.98 -17.38 -4.58
N HIS A 131 -18.87 -16.40 -4.47
CA HIS A 131 -20.26 -16.56 -4.92
C HIS A 131 -20.62 -15.70 -6.14
N TYR A 132 -20.25 -14.42 -6.13
CA TYR A 132 -20.71 -13.47 -7.15
C TYR A 132 -19.94 -13.60 -8.46
N VAL A 133 -18.61 -13.76 -8.42
CA VAL A 133 -17.78 -13.94 -9.62
C VAL A 133 -18.15 -15.21 -10.41
N PRO A 134 -18.24 -16.41 -9.81
CA PRO A 134 -18.65 -17.60 -10.56
C PRO A 134 -20.09 -17.48 -11.06
N LEU A 135 -21.00 -16.91 -10.28
CA LEU A 135 -22.38 -16.67 -10.73
C LEU A 135 -22.42 -15.78 -11.99
N LEU A 136 -21.63 -14.70 -12.03
CA LEU A 136 -21.55 -13.81 -13.19
C LEU A 136 -20.99 -14.53 -14.42
N ARG A 137 -20.01 -15.43 -14.22
CA ARG A 137 -19.47 -16.28 -15.28
C ARG A 137 -20.52 -17.23 -15.84
N TYR A 138 -21.25 -17.94 -14.98
CA TYR A 138 -22.34 -18.83 -15.43
C TYR A 138 -23.48 -18.07 -16.09
N LEU A 139 -23.86 -16.91 -15.57
CA LEU A 139 -24.89 -16.06 -16.15
C LEU A 139 -24.50 -15.58 -17.55
N THR A 140 -23.24 -15.19 -17.75
CA THR A 140 -22.77 -14.76 -19.06
C THR A 140 -22.73 -15.92 -20.06
N LEU A 141 -22.29 -17.11 -19.62
CA LEU A 141 -22.34 -18.31 -20.45
C LEU A 141 -23.79 -18.66 -20.83
N ALA A 142 -24.71 -18.61 -19.87
CA ALA A 142 -26.13 -18.83 -20.12
C ALA A 142 -26.71 -17.82 -21.11
N LEU A 143 -26.38 -16.53 -20.96
CA LEU A 143 -26.79 -15.47 -21.89
C LEU A 143 -26.28 -15.74 -23.31
N LEU A 144 -25.01 -16.12 -23.46
CA LEU A 144 -24.42 -16.45 -24.76
C LEU A 144 -25.08 -17.68 -25.41
N LEU A 145 -25.37 -18.72 -24.62
CA LEU A 145 -26.10 -19.89 -25.09
C LEU A 145 -27.53 -19.53 -25.49
N THR A 146 -28.23 -18.73 -24.70
CA THR A 146 -29.58 -18.24 -25.04
C THR A 146 -29.55 -17.41 -26.32
N GLN A 147 -28.59 -16.49 -26.47
CA GLN A 147 -28.40 -15.72 -27.70
C GLN A 147 -28.18 -16.64 -28.90
N PHE A 148 -27.31 -17.65 -28.76
CA PHE A 148 -27.05 -18.63 -29.82
C PHE A 148 -28.31 -19.41 -30.21
N LEU A 149 -29.07 -19.91 -29.24
CA LEU A 149 -30.32 -20.67 -29.49
C LEU A 149 -31.39 -19.81 -30.15
N ILE A 150 -31.53 -18.55 -29.75
CA ILE A 150 -32.48 -17.61 -30.37
C ILE A 150 -32.10 -17.38 -31.83
N LEU A 151 -30.81 -17.08 -32.10
CA LEU A 151 -30.32 -16.88 -33.46
C LEU A 151 -30.47 -18.15 -34.31
N PHE A 152 -30.13 -19.31 -33.76
CA PHE A 152 -30.30 -20.60 -34.43
C PHE A 152 -31.76 -20.84 -34.82
N ARG A 153 -32.69 -20.64 -33.88
CA ARG A 153 -34.13 -20.78 -34.15
C ARG A 153 -34.62 -19.76 -35.18
N TRP A 154 -34.11 -18.53 -35.14
CA TRP A 154 -34.47 -17.51 -36.13
C TRP A 154 -34.00 -17.89 -37.53
N VAL A 155 -32.74 -18.31 -37.67
CA VAL A 155 -32.14 -18.68 -38.96
C VAL A 155 -32.81 -19.89 -39.61
N PHE A 156 -33.12 -20.92 -38.82
CA PHE A 156 -33.54 -22.21 -39.39
C PHE A 156 -35.04 -22.46 -39.36
N ILE A 157 -35.80 -21.78 -38.49
CA ILE A 157 -37.23 -22.09 -38.27
C ILE A 157 -38.14 -20.91 -38.62
N VAL A 158 -37.75 -19.67 -38.31
CA VAL A 158 -38.69 -18.53 -38.32
C VAL A 158 -38.48 -17.58 -39.50
N PHE A 159 -37.23 -17.24 -39.80
CA PHE A 159 -36.88 -16.21 -40.78
C PHE A 159 -35.90 -16.76 -41.81
N ASP A 160 -36.00 -16.27 -43.05
CA ASP A 160 -34.98 -16.52 -44.07
C ASP A 160 -33.64 -15.91 -43.67
N TRP A 161 -32.55 -16.58 -44.07
CA TRP A 161 -31.18 -16.15 -43.80
C TRP A 161 -30.92 -14.69 -44.19
N ASN A 162 -31.47 -14.24 -45.32
CA ASN A 162 -31.32 -12.87 -45.84
C ASN A 162 -31.80 -11.78 -44.85
N PHE A 163 -32.76 -12.09 -43.98
CA PHE A 163 -33.23 -11.16 -42.96
C PHE A 163 -32.36 -11.19 -41.69
N VAL A 164 -31.87 -12.37 -41.31
CA VAL A 164 -31.08 -12.55 -40.08
C VAL A 164 -29.63 -12.08 -40.27
N GLU A 165 -29.10 -12.18 -41.48
CA GLU A 165 -27.76 -11.75 -41.85
C GLU A 165 -27.42 -10.33 -41.36
N PRO A 166 -28.13 -9.26 -41.77
CA PRO A 166 -27.84 -7.90 -41.28
C PRO A 166 -27.99 -7.76 -39.76
N MET A 167 -28.92 -8.48 -39.14
CA MET A 167 -29.14 -8.44 -37.69
C MET A 167 -27.94 -8.98 -36.92
N THR A 168 -27.35 -10.09 -37.39
CA THR A 168 -26.15 -10.67 -36.76
C THR A 168 -24.94 -9.75 -36.91
N TYR A 169 -24.81 -9.05 -38.04
CA TYR A 169 -23.77 -8.03 -38.20
C TYR A 169 -23.94 -6.88 -37.21
N PHE A 170 -25.14 -6.33 -37.06
CA PHE A 170 -25.40 -5.28 -36.07
C PHE A 170 -25.06 -5.77 -34.66
N LEU A 171 -25.45 -6.98 -34.30
CA LEU A 171 -25.16 -7.56 -32.99
C LEU A 171 -23.65 -7.70 -32.75
N GLY A 172 -22.88 -8.19 -33.73
CA GLY A 172 -21.42 -8.23 -33.66
C GLY A 172 -20.80 -6.85 -33.46
N TYR A 173 -21.28 -5.86 -34.23
CA TYR A 173 -20.83 -4.47 -34.09
C TYR A 173 -21.12 -3.90 -32.69
N THR A 174 -22.27 -4.21 -32.07
CA THR A 174 -22.57 -3.68 -30.72
C THR A 174 -21.51 -4.09 -29.69
N VAL A 175 -20.92 -5.28 -29.82
CA VAL A 175 -19.84 -5.74 -28.92
C VAL A 175 -18.58 -4.91 -29.15
N VAL A 176 -18.27 -4.57 -30.41
CA VAL A 176 -17.15 -3.69 -30.76
C VAL A 176 -17.35 -2.28 -30.19
N TRP A 177 -18.53 -1.69 -30.39
CA TRP A 177 -18.86 -0.39 -29.82
C TRP A 177 -18.79 -0.40 -28.29
N ALA A 178 -19.31 -1.45 -27.65
CA ALA A 178 -19.23 -1.61 -26.20
C ALA A 178 -17.79 -1.73 -25.71
N SER A 179 -16.92 -2.43 -26.45
CA SER A 179 -15.49 -2.54 -26.17
C SER A 179 -14.79 -1.18 -26.22
N ILE A 180 -15.07 -0.38 -27.25
CA ILE A 180 -14.53 0.98 -27.38
C ILE A 180 -14.98 1.86 -26.20
N VAL A 181 -16.27 1.86 -25.89
CA VAL A 181 -16.83 2.62 -24.76
C VAL A 181 -16.21 2.18 -23.44
N PHE A 182 -16.04 0.86 -23.23
CA PHE A 182 -15.38 0.31 -22.04
C PHE A 182 -13.92 0.78 -21.95
N HIS A 183 -13.19 0.74 -23.06
CA HIS A 183 -11.82 1.19 -23.13
C HIS A 183 -11.70 2.68 -22.78
N CYS A 184 -12.57 3.53 -23.32
CA CYS A 184 -12.60 4.95 -22.99
C CYS A 184 -12.91 5.21 -21.51
N TYR A 185 -13.79 4.43 -20.89
CA TYR A 185 -14.19 4.63 -19.50
C TYR A 185 -13.15 4.13 -18.49
N TYR A 186 -12.53 2.97 -18.74
CA TYR A 186 -11.62 2.30 -17.80
C TYR A 186 -10.13 2.47 -18.12
N GLY A 187 -9.79 2.96 -19.32
CA GLY A 187 -8.40 3.06 -19.80
C GLY A 187 -7.70 1.71 -19.92
N LYS A 188 -8.46 0.61 -20.05
CA LYS A 188 -7.98 -0.77 -20.14
C LYS A 188 -8.65 -1.45 -21.32
N GLU A 189 -7.97 -2.40 -21.94
CA GLU A 189 -8.56 -3.25 -22.97
C GLU A 189 -9.73 -4.06 -22.40
N LEU A 190 -10.78 -4.27 -23.21
CA LEU A 190 -11.91 -5.12 -22.84
C LEU A 190 -11.45 -6.58 -22.83
N THR A 191 -10.84 -6.99 -21.73
CA THR A 191 -10.57 -8.39 -21.41
C THR A 191 -11.66 -8.93 -20.50
N TRP A 192 -11.91 -10.23 -20.60
CA TRP A 192 -12.89 -10.92 -19.76
C TRP A 192 -12.63 -10.67 -18.27
N GLU A 193 -11.37 -10.83 -17.85
CA GLU A 193 -10.95 -10.62 -16.46
C GLU A 193 -11.14 -9.16 -16.02
N ALA A 194 -10.76 -8.18 -16.85
CA ALA A 194 -10.93 -6.78 -16.51
C ALA A 194 -12.41 -6.38 -16.37
N MET A 195 -13.28 -6.96 -17.18
CA MET A 195 -14.73 -6.72 -17.08
C MET A 195 -15.29 -7.31 -15.79
N LEU A 196 -14.97 -8.56 -15.48
CA LEU A 196 -15.41 -9.22 -14.25
C LEU A 196 -14.90 -8.48 -13.01
N ASP A 197 -13.62 -8.10 -13.01
CA ASP A 197 -13.01 -7.32 -11.94
C ASP A 197 -13.71 -5.97 -11.78
N ALA A 198 -13.98 -5.24 -12.86
CA ALA A 198 -14.66 -3.95 -12.79
C ALA A 198 -16.07 -4.07 -12.17
N VAL A 199 -16.82 -5.11 -12.52
CA VAL A 199 -18.16 -5.38 -11.96
C VAL A 199 -18.05 -5.82 -10.49
N ALA A 200 -17.11 -6.70 -10.17
CA ALA A 200 -16.85 -7.15 -8.81
C ALA A 200 -16.43 -5.98 -7.90
N GLN A 201 -15.54 -5.11 -8.34
CA GLN A 201 -15.12 -3.91 -7.61
C GLN A 201 -16.31 -2.96 -7.34
N ARG A 202 -17.18 -2.74 -8.32
CA ARG A 202 -18.42 -1.96 -8.12
C ARG A 202 -19.32 -2.60 -7.06
N ARG A 203 -19.44 -3.93 -7.05
CA ARG A 203 -20.21 -4.66 -6.03
C ARG A 203 -19.58 -4.54 -4.65
N ARG A 204 -18.26 -4.73 -4.53
CA ARG A 204 -17.50 -4.54 -3.28
C ARG A 204 -17.68 -3.13 -2.74
N ALA A 205 -17.52 -2.10 -3.56
CA ALA A 205 -17.72 -0.71 -3.15
C ALA A 205 -19.12 -0.44 -2.59
N ARG A 206 -20.17 -1.06 -3.17
CA ARG A 206 -21.54 -0.97 -2.64
C ARG A 206 -21.68 -1.70 -1.30
N LEU A 207 -21.05 -2.88 -1.16
CA LEU A 207 -21.09 -3.64 0.09
C LEU A 207 -20.31 -2.96 1.20
N TYR A 208 -19.16 -2.36 0.91
CA TYR A 208 -18.41 -1.55 1.88
C TYR A 208 -19.22 -0.36 2.39
N LYS A 209 -19.90 0.36 1.47
CA LYS A 209 -20.82 1.44 1.86
C LYS A 209 -21.96 0.95 2.77
N LYS A 210 -22.55 -0.21 2.45
CA LYS A 210 -23.63 -0.80 3.28
C LYS A 210 -23.13 -1.28 4.64
N ALA A 211 -21.91 -1.80 4.71
CA ALA A 211 -21.31 -2.30 5.94
C ALA A 211 -20.68 -1.18 6.80
N GLY A 212 -20.72 0.08 6.35
CA GLY A 212 -20.07 1.20 7.03
C GLY A 212 -18.55 1.08 7.08
N VAL A 213 -17.95 0.27 6.21
CA VAL A 213 -16.51 0.05 6.16
C VAL A 213 -15.88 1.17 5.33
N ASN A 214 -15.21 2.10 5.98
CA ASN A 214 -14.46 3.14 5.28
C ASN A 214 -13.12 2.58 4.79
N VAL A 215 -13.05 2.26 3.50
CA VAL A 215 -11.84 1.71 2.86
C VAL A 215 -10.66 2.69 2.98
N ALA A 216 -10.92 4.00 2.95
CA ALA A 216 -9.88 5.02 3.07
C ALA A 216 -9.21 5.00 4.46
N ASP A 217 -9.98 4.72 5.51
CA ASP A 217 -9.46 4.64 6.88
C ASP A 217 -8.59 3.39 7.05
N ILE A 218 -9.03 2.25 6.50
CA ILE A 218 -8.24 1.01 6.51
C ILE A 218 -6.91 1.20 5.77
N ASP A 219 -6.94 1.82 4.59
CA ASP A 219 -5.73 2.07 3.81
C ASP A 219 -4.78 3.03 4.53
N ARG A 220 -5.30 4.06 5.20
CA ARG A 220 -4.51 4.99 6.02
C ARG A 220 -3.85 4.25 7.18
N LEU A 221 -4.60 3.41 7.90
CA LEU A 221 -4.12 2.63 9.04
C LEU A 221 -3.04 1.62 8.60
N GLN A 222 -3.22 0.94 7.46
CA GLN A 222 -2.20 0.06 6.88
C GLN A 222 -0.92 0.80 6.51
N ARG A 223 -1.02 2.01 5.92
CA ARG A 223 0.17 2.82 5.62
C ARG A 223 0.92 3.20 6.88
N GLN A 224 0.21 3.55 7.95
CA GLN A 224 0.83 3.88 9.24
C GLN A 224 1.56 2.67 9.84
N VAL A 225 0.94 1.48 9.84
CA VAL A 225 1.59 0.25 10.31
C VAL A 225 2.84 -0.07 9.48
N CYS A 226 2.75 -0.01 8.15
CA CYS A 226 3.89 -0.25 7.25
C CYS A 226 5.04 0.75 7.46
N MET A 227 4.71 2.03 7.69
CA MET A 227 5.68 3.06 8.02
C MET A 227 6.39 2.75 9.35
N LEU A 228 5.63 2.36 10.37
CA LEU A 228 6.17 2.02 11.69
C LEU A 228 7.05 0.76 11.65
N GLU A 229 6.62 -0.28 10.95
CA GLU A 229 7.42 -1.50 10.73
C GLU A 229 8.76 -1.18 10.05
N ARG A 230 8.75 -0.29 9.05
CA ARG A 230 9.96 0.14 8.36
C ARG A 230 10.91 0.91 9.27
N ILE A 231 10.39 1.74 10.17
CA ILE A 231 11.19 2.48 11.15
C ILE A 231 11.80 1.49 12.14
N VAL A 232 11.00 0.59 12.72
CA VAL A 232 11.49 -0.43 13.66
C VAL A 232 12.55 -1.33 13.04
N SER A 233 12.39 -1.75 11.78
CA SER A 233 13.36 -2.62 11.09
C SER A 233 14.72 -1.95 10.82
N LYS A 234 14.84 -0.63 10.96
CA LYS A 234 16.07 0.11 10.71
C LYS A 234 16.97 0.20 11.96
N TYR A 235 16.40 -0.07 13.13
CA TYR A 235 17.08 -0.13 14.42
C TYR A 235 17.28 -1.58 14.83
#